data_AF-A0A081RG40-F1
#
_entry.id   AF-A0A081RG40-F1
#
_cell.length_a   1.000
_cell.length_b   1.000
_cell.length_c   1.000
_cell.angle_alpha   90.00
_cell.angle_beta   90.00
_cell.angle_gamma   90.00
#
_symmetry.space_group_name_H-M   'P 1'
#
loop_
_entity.id
_entity.type
_entity.pdbx_description
1 polymer ?
#
loop_
_entity_poly.entity_id
_entity_poly.type
_entity_poly.pdbx_seq_one_letter_code
_entity_poly.pdbx_strand_id
1 'polypeptide(L)'
;MKSLWTDRSGSAAVEMALVSPLLIVLMFGSFELGNYFMSEHAVAKAVRDGARYASRLPISTYSCPSGGADGSAGSFATGTTAQQSQIRNITRTGSIDGSATPRLSYWSAAQESAGLPTGSPITLTITCRLASNFSGALSGMPGNIPVITVAANVRYPSVLTQVGFASANLRLNSQSQAPVMGL
;
A
#
# COMPACT_ATOMS: atom_id res chain seq x y z
N MET A 1 -1.23 -66.52 -14.61
CA MET A 1 -0.97 -65.34 -13.75
C MET A 1 0.35 -64.73 -14.19
N LYS A 2 0.33 -63.56 -14.83
CA LYS A 2 1.56 -62.83 -15.17
C LYS A 2 2.06 -62.10 -13.91
N SER A 3 3.34 -62.28 -13.61
CA SER A 3 4.02 -61.72 -12.44
C SER A 3 4.00 -60.18 -12.51
N LEU A 4 3.25 -59.54 -11.61
CA LEU A 4 3.25 -58.09 -11.41
C LEU A 4 4.60 -57.57 -10.83
N TRP A 5 5.49 -58.47 -10.41
CA TRP A 5 6.73 -58.14 -9.69
C TRP A 5 7.93 -57.84 -10.59
N THR A 6 7.85 -58.16 -11.88
CA THR A 6 8.93 -57.94 -12.86
C THR A 6 8.66 -56.78 -13.83
N ASP A 7 7.54 -56.07 -13.63
CA ASP A 7 7.07 -55.06 -14.57
C ASP A 7 7.73 -53.69 -14.29
N ARG A 8 8.70 -53.29 -15.14
CA ARG A 8 9.42 -52.01 -15.03
C ARG A 8 8.66 -50.82 -15.63
N SER A 9 7.52 -51.08 -16.27
CA SER A 9 6.70 -50.09 -16.99
C SER A 9 6.17 -48.96 -16.09
N GLY A 10 6.12 -49.18 -14.77
CA GLY A 10 5.65 -48.20 -13.77
C GLY A 10 6.75 -47.36 -13.10
N SER A 11 8.04 -47.62 -13.33
CA SER A 11 9.14 -46.92 -12.62
C SER A 11 9.11 -45.41 -12.85
N ALA A 12 8.89 -44.99 -14.10
CA ALA A 12 8.79 -43.57 -14.44
C ALA A 12 7.59 -42.87 -13.79
N ALA A 13 6.48 -43.58 -13.59
CA ALA A 13 5.31 -43.04 -12.89
C ALA A 13 5.58 -42.84 -11.39
N VAL A 14 6.33 -43.75 -10.77
CA VAL A 14 6.75 -43.63 -9.36
C VAL A 14 7.74 -42.48 -9.16
N GLU A 15 8.69 -42.30 -10.08
CA GLU A 15 9.63 -41.17 -10.06
C GLU A 15 8.91 -39.83 -10.18
N MET A 16 7.96 -39.70 -11.11
CA MET A 16 7.13 -38.49 -11.24
C MET A 16 6.22 -38.27 -10.03
N ALA A 17 5.69 -39.32 -9.41
CA ALA A 17 4.91 -39.20 -8.19
C ALA A 17 5.73 -38.62 -7.03
N LEU A 18 7.03 -38.97 -6.94
CA LEU A 18 7.93 -38.46 -5.89
C LEU A 18 8.33 -37.00 -6.11
N VAL A 19 8.48 -36.56 -7.37
CA VAL A 19 8.82 -35.16 -7.71
C VAL A 19 7.58 -34.26 -7.73
N SER A 20 6.40 -34.81 -8.01
CA SER A 20 5.14 -34.05 -8.07
C SER A 20 4.83 -33.16 -6.85
N PRO A 21 5.00 -33.56 -5.58
CA PRO A 21 4.74 -32.67 -4.45
C PRO A 21 5.65 -31.44 -4.45
N LEU A 22 6.91 -31.58 -4.87
CA LEU A 22 7.84 -30.45 -4.97
C LEU A 22 7.40 -29.47 -6.07
N LEU A 23 6.98 -29.98 -7.23
CA LEU A 23 6.49 -29.16 -8.33
C LEU A 23 5.21 -28.40 -7.96
N ILE A 24 4.31 -29.05 -7.22
CA ILE A 24 3.08 -28.44 -6.71
C ILE A 24 3.42 -27.27 -5.77
N VAL A 25 4.33 -27.46 -4.83
CA VAL A 25 4.77 -26.39 -3.91
C VAL A 25 5.40 -25.23 -4.68
N LEU A 26 6.27 -25.51 -5.65
CA LEU A 26 6.90 -24.45 -6.46
C LEU A 26 5.88 -23.70 -7.32
N MET A 27 4.91 -24.40 -7.89
CA MET A 27 3.85 -23.81 -8.71
C MET A 27 2.97 -22.87 -7.88
N PHE A 28 2.36 -23.37 -6.79
CA PHE A 28 1.51 -22.57 -5.91
C PHE A 28 2.28 -21.45 -5.19
N GLY A 29 3.51 -21.72 -4.76
CA GLY A 29 4.39 -20.72 -4.16
C GLY A 29 4.70 -19.57 -5.13
N SER A 30 5.02 -19.88 -6.39
CA SER A 30 5.30 -18.87 -7.41
C SER A 30 4.06 -18.03 -7.74
N PHE A 31 2.87 -18.64 -7.82
CA PHE A 31 1.63 -17.90 -8.04
C PHE A 31 1.28 -16.96 -6.88
N GLU A 32 1.43 -17.45 -5.64
CA GLU A 32 1.16 -16.66 -4.44
C GLU A 32 2.11 -15.46 -4.35
N LEU A 33 3.40 -15.67 -4.61
CA LEU A 33 4.39 -14.59 -4.66
C LEU A 33 4.11 -13.60 -5.79
N GLY A 34 3.71 -14.08 -6.97
CA GLY A 34 3.32 -13.22 -8.10
C GLY A 34 2.15 -12.31 -7.74
N ASN A 35 1.10 -12.86 -7.11
CA ASN A 35 -0.04 -12.09 -6.66
C ASN A 35 0.32 -11.08 -5.54
N TYR A 36 1.23 -11.47 -4.64
CA TYR A 36 1.75 -10.57 -3.61
C TYR A 36 2.47 -9.36 -4.22
N PHE A 37 3.43 -9.57 -5.13
CA PHE A 37 4.17 -8.47 -5.76
C PHE A 37 3.28 -7.58 -6.63
N MET A 38 2.29 -8.16 -7.33
CA MET A 38 1.32 -7.37 -8.08
C MET A 38 0.50 -6.46 -7.15
N SER A 39 0.06 -7.00 -6.01
CA SER A 39 -0.68 -6.24 -5.00
C SER A 39 0.20 -5.13 -4.38
N GLU A 40 1.45 -5.43 -4.04
CA GLU A 40 2.41 -4.47 -3.51
C GLU A 40 2.63 -3.29 -4.48
N HIS A 41 2.82 -3.58 -5.77
CA HIS A 41 2.93 -2.54 -6.78
C HIS A 41 1.65 -1.70 -6.94
N ALA A 42 0.47 -2.31 -6.75
CA ALA A 42 -0.79 -1.58 -6.76
C ALA A 42 -0.88 -0.59 -5.57
N VAL A 43 -0.49 -1.02 -4.36
CA VAL A 43 -0.41 -0.16 -3.17
C VAL A 43 0.63 0.95 -3.36
N ALA A 44 1.81 0.63 -3.91
CA ALA A 44 2.85 1.62 -4.19
C ALA A 44 2.43 2.68 -5.23
N LYS A 45 1.60 2.32 -6.21
CA LYS A 45 0.98 3.29 -7.13
C LYS A 45 -0.08 4.11 -6.42
N ALA A 46 -0.94 3.49 -5.62
CA ALA A 46 -1.97 4.13 -4.82
C ALA A 46 -1.44 5.25 -3.93
N VAL A 47 -0.42 4.97 -3.10
CA VAL A 47 0.15 5.98 -2.20
C VAL A 47 0.83 7.12 -2.95
N ARG A 48 1.41 6.85 -4.13
CA ARG A 48 1.99 7.89 -4.99
C ARG A 48 0.93 8.81 -5.57
N ASP A 49 -0.21 8.27 -6.00
CA ASP A 49 -1.32 9.07 -6.51
C ASP A 49 -1.95 9.91 -5.39
N GLY A 50 -2.12 9.32 -4.20
CA GLY A 50 -2.54 10.04 -3.00
C GLY A 50 -1.60 11.19 -2.62
N ALA A 51 -0.29 10.93 -2.60
CA ALA A 51 0.72 11.96 -2.30
C ALA A 51 0.75 13.07 -3.36
N ARG A 52 0.62 12.74 -4.65
CA ARG A 52 0.51 13.72 -5.74
C ARG A 52 -0.73 14.57 -5.61
N TYR A 53 -1.89 13.98 -5.31
CA TYR A 53 -3.10 14.75 -5.08
C TYR A 53 -2.95 15.66 -3.86
N ALA A 54 -2.46 15.13 -2.75
CA ALA A 54 -2.23 15.89 -1.54
C ALA A 54 -1.28 17.09 -1.77
N SER A 55 -0.21 16.89 -2.55
CA SER A 55 0.73 17.98 -2.88
C SER A 55 0.10 19.15 -3.64
N ARG A 56 -1.02 18.92 -4.34
CA ARG A 56 -1.73 19.93 -5.14
C ARG A 56 -2.80 20.68 -4.36
N LEU A 57 -3.13 20.22 -3.15
CA LEU A 57 -4.11 20.93 -2.33
C LEU A 57 -3.56 22.30 -1.91
N PRO A 58 -4.45 23.30 -1.69
CA PRO A 58 -4.04 24.63 -1.26
C PRO A 58 -3.19 24.54 0.01
N ILE A 59 -2.14 25.37 0.10
CA ILE A 59 -1.23 25.34 1.25
C ILE A 59 -1.94 25.63 2.58
N SER A 60 -3.05 26.37 2.54
CA SER A 60 -3.94 26.63 3.69
C SER A 60 -4.59 25.38 4.28
N THR A 61 -4.57 24.25 3.55
CA THR A 61 -5.03 22.94 4.05
C THR A 61 -4.07 22.39 5.12
N TYR A 62 -2.84 22.90 5.16
CA TYR A 62 -1.77 22.42 6.02
C TYR A 62 -1.35 23.52 6.99
N SER A 63 -1.08 23.13 8.23
CA SER A 63 -0.56 23.98 9.28
C SER A 63 0.84 23.50 9.66
N CYS A 64 1.80 24.42 9.58
CA CYS A 64 3.16 24.20 10.05
C CYS A 64 3.47 25.17 11.20
N PRO A 65 4.07 24.69 12.31
CA PRO A 65 4.47 25.57 13.40
C PRO A 65 5.57 26.53 12.92
N SER A 66 5.44 27.83 13.19
CA SER A 66 6.37 28.88 12.75
C SER A 66 7.71 28.89 13.48
N GLY A 67 7.83 28.17 14.61
CA GLY A 67 9.04 28.10 15.45
C GLY A 67 9.65 26.70 15.59
N GLY A 68 9.35 25.78 14.68
CA GLY A 68 9.84 24.40 14.74
C GLY A 68 11.24 24.19 14.13
N ALA A 69 11.95 23.14 14.55
CA ALA A 69 13.17 22.65 13.89
C ALA A 69 12.86 21.88 12.58
N ASP A 70 13.84 21.69 11.69
CA ASP A 70 13.62 20.98 10.42
C ASP A 70 13.07 19.57 10.70
N GLY A 71 11.95 19.21 10.06
CA GLY A 71 11.25 17.95 10.32
C GLY A 71 10.21 18.01 11.46
N SER A 72 9.87 19.20 11.96
CA SER A 72 8.78 19.36 12.94
C SER A 72 7.46 18.78 12.43
N ALA A 73 6.67 18.21 13.34
CA ALA A 73 5.34 17.69 12.99
C ALA A 73 4.44 18.83 12.51
N GLY A 74 3.85 18.65 11.32
CA GLY A 74 2.77 19.49 10.82
C GLY A 74 1.41 18.88 11.12
N SER A 75 0.35 19.60 10.79
CA SER A 75 -1.02 19.13 10.96
C SER A 75 -1.91 19.61 9.83
N PHE A 76 -3.05 18.97 9.65
CA PHE A 76 -4.10 19.50 8.79
C PHE A 76 -4.74 20.72 9.47
N ALA A 77 -5.04 21.76 8.68
CA ALA A 77 -5.72 22.95 9.19
C ALA A 77 -7.16 22.63 9.62
N THR A 78 -7.71 23.41 10.55
CA THR A 78 -9.07 23.22 11.07
C THR A 78 -10.09 23.27 9.92
N GLY A 79 -11.02 22.30 9.88
CA GLY A 79 -12.08 22.24 8.86
C GLY A 79 -11.71 21.51 7.56
N THR A 80 -10.54 20.85 7.49
CA THR A 80 -10.05 20.16 6.28
C THR A 80 -10.33 18.66 6.25
N THR A 81 -11.35 18.20 6.98
CA THR A 81 -11.71 16.77 7.04
C THR A 81 -12.15 16.21 5.68
N ALA A 82 -12.74 17.05 4.83
CA ALA A 82 -13.08 16.70 3.46
C ALA A 82 -11.82 16.36 2.63
N GLN A 83 -10.79 17.20 2.69
CA GLN A 83 -9.52 16.97 2.00
C GLN A 83 -8.83 15.69 2.49
N GLN A 84 -8.85 15.44 3.80
CA GLN A 84 -8.31 14.19 4.36
C GLN A 84 -9.05 12.96 3.82
N SER A 85 -10.39 13.03 3.72
CA SER A 85 -11.20 11.98 3.10
C SER A 85 -10.89 11.81 1.62
N GLN A 86 -10.73 12.90 0.87
CA GLN A 86 -10.38 12.87 -0.56
C GLN A 86 -9.00 12.23 -0.79
N ILE A 87 -8.00 12.54 0.02
CA ILE A 87 -6.67 11.91 -0.07
C ILE A 87 -6.78 10.40 0.17
N ARG A 88 -7.54 9.97 1.19
CA ARG A 88 -7.78 8.55 1.47
C ARG A 88 -8.51 7.85 0.32
N ASN A 89 -9.58 8.47 -0.19
CA ASN A 89 -10.37 7.94 -1.29
C ASN A 89 -9.55 7.80 -2.58
N ILE A 90 -8.76 8.80 -2.96
CA ILE A 90 -7.88 8.71 -4.14
C ILE A 90 -6.83 7.62 -3.96
N THR A 91 -6.25 7.52 -2.77
CA THR A 91 -5.27 6.45 -2.47
C THR A 91 -5.92 5.08 -2.65
N ARG A 92 -7.14 4.87 -2.15
CA ARG A 92 -7.83 3.58 -2.17
C ARG A 92 -8.45 3.21 -3.52
N THR A 93 -9.17 4.15 -4.15
CA THR A 93 -10.02 3.90 -5.33
C THR A 93 -9.59 4.70 -6.56
N GLY A 94 -8.75 5.71 -6.40
CA GLY A 94 -8.41 6.64 -7.48
C GLY A 94 -9.48 7.69 -7.78
N SER A 95 -10.56 7.77 -6.99
CA SER A 95 -11.62 8.78 -7.12
C SER A 95 -11.71 9.65 -5.87
N ILE A 96 -11.99 10.95 -6.04
CA ILE A 96 -12.16 11.90 -4.92
C ILE A 96 -13.36 11.54 -4.02
N ASP A 97 -14.45 11.08 -4.64
CA ASP A 97 -15.72 10.81 -3.95
C ASP A 97 -15.77 9.38 -3.38
N GLY A 98 -14.72 8.58 -3.61
CA GLY A 98 -14.65 7.20 -3.13
C GLY A 98 -15.63 6.23 -3.78
N SER A 99 -16.36 6.67 -4.81
CA SER A 99 -17.39 5.93 -5.55
C SER A 99 -16.83 4.85 -6.49
N ALA A 100 -15.57 4.95 -6.88
CA ALA A 100 -14.89 3.97 -7.70
C ALA A 100 -14.60 2.67 -6.92
N THR A 101 -14.43 1.57 -7.65
CA THR A 101 -14.04 0.30 -7.05
C THR A 101 -12.65 0.41 -6.40
N PRO A 102 -12.44 -0.21 -5.23
CA PRO A 102 -11.11 -0.29 -4.64
C PRO A 102 -10.09 -0.90 -5.59
N ARG A 103 -8.86 -0.36 -5.59
CA ARG A 103 -7.74 -0.90 -6.38
C ARG A 103 -7.40 -2.35 -6.00
N LEU A 104 -7.68 -2.72 -4.75
CA LEU A 104 -7.62 -4.08 -4.23
C LEU A 104 -8.98 -4.40 -3.61
N SER A 105 -9.60 -5.50 -4.00
CA SER A 105 -10.97 -5.87 -3.58
C SER A 105 -11.14 -5.97 -2.05
N TYR A 106 -10.07 -6.34 -1.34
CA TYR A 106 -10.03 -6.45 0.12
C TYR A 106 -9.66 -5.14 0.84
N TRP A 107 -9.37 -4.06 0.12
CA TRP A 107 -9.00 -2.75 0.67
C TRP A 107 -10.17 -1.76 0.59
N SER A 108 -11.20 -1.99 1.39
CA SER A 108 -12.40 -1.15 1.43
C SER A 108 -12.31 -0.07 2.52
N ALA A 109 -13.17 0.96 2.45
CA ALA A 109 -13.23 2.05 3.43
C ALA A 109 -13.48 1.53 4.86
N ALA A 110 -14.27 0.46 5.02
CA ALA A 110 -14.53 -0.16 6.31
C ALA A 110 -13.27 -0.73 6.98
N GLN A 111 -12.27 -1.13 6.18
CA GLN A 111 -11.01 -1.66 6.70
C GLN A 111 -10.06 -0.55 7.15
N GLU A 112 -10.23 0.71 6.72
CA GLU A 112 -9.37 1.81 7.16
C GLU A 112 -9.57 2.16 8.64
N SER A 113 -10.81 2.06 9.14
CA SER A 113 -11.16 2.35 10.54
C SER A 113 -11.03 1.14 11.48
N ALA A 114 -10.79 -0.05 10.93
CA ALA A 114 -10.64 -1.26 11.73
C ALA A 114 -9.25 -1.32 12.40
N GLY A 115 -9.20 -1.82 13.63
CA GLY A 115 -7.94 -2.08 14.33
C GLY A 115 -7.14 -3.22 13.70
N LEU A 116 -5.83 -3.24 13.95
CA LEU A 116 -4.99 -4.39 13.59
C LEU A 116 -5.45 -5.63 14.36
N PRO A 117 -5.43 -6.85 13.76
CA PRO A 117 -4.77 -7.21 12.49
C PRO A 117 -5.69 -7.18 11.26
N THR A 118 -7.00 -7.01 11.42
CA THR A 118 -7.96 -7.04 10.29
C THR A 118 -7.93 -5.76 9.48
N GLY A 119 -7.68 -4.62 10.12
CA GLY A 119 -7.63 -3.33 9.46
C GLY A 119 -6.51 -3.15 8.43
N SER A 120 -6.76 -2.24 7.51
CA SER A 120 -5.87 -1.80 6.44
C SER A 120 -5.77 -0.26 6.43
N PRO A 121 -5.17 0.35 7.48
CA PRO A 121 -5.20 1.80 7.65
C PRO A 121 -4.37 2.53 6.60
N ILE A 122 -4.86 3.71 6.22
CA ILE A 122 -4.11 4.75 5.50
C ILE A 122 -3.70 5.81 6.52
N THR A 123 -2.41 6.04 6.66
CA THR A 123 -1.85 7.03 7.58
C THR A 123 -1.35 8.23 6.78
N LEU A 124 -1.81 9.41 7.18
CA LEU A 124 -1.39 10.69 6.63
C LEU A 124 -0.52 11.37 7.67
N THR A 125 0.74 11.61 7.34
CA THR A 125 1.71 12.28 8.23
C THR A 125 2.21 13.53 7.53
N ILE A 126 2.23 14.65 8.24
CA ILE A 126 2.73 15.91 7.71
C ILE A 126 3.99 16.25 8.49
N THR A 127 5.06 16.56 7.76
CA THR A 127 6.33 17.03 8.31
C THR A 127 6.65 18.38 7.70
N CYS A 128 7.10 19.32 8.50
CA CYS A 128 7.40 20.67 8.05
C CYS A 128 8.91 20.79 7.86
N ARG A 129 9.32 21.18 6.65
CA ARG A 129 10.72 21.40 6.31
C ARG A 129 11.06 22.87 6.44
N LEU A 130 12.19 23.16 7.07
CA LEU A 130 12.75 24.50 7.18
C LEU A 130 13.95 24.61 6.24
N ALA A 131 13.89 25.51 5.28
CA ALA A 131 15.05 25.96 4.55
C ALA A 131 15.10 27.48 4.56
N SER A 132 16.29 28.03 4.77
CA SER A 132 16.55 29.46 4.76
C SER A 132 16.47 30.07 3.37
N ASN A 133 16.59 29.27 2.30
CA ASN A 133 16.50 29.70 0.91
C ASN A 133 15.78 28.62 0.08
N PHE A 134 14.45 28.70 -0.04
CA PHE A 134 13.74 27.90 -1.02
C PHE A 134 13.95 28.49 -2.42
N SER A 135 14.25 27.65 -3.39
CA SER A 135 14.42 28.01 -4.81
C SER A 135 13.28 27.44 -5.66
N GLY A 136 13.03 28.00 -6.84
CA GLY A 136 11.95 27.56 -7.75
C GLY A 136 10.56 28.00 -7.29
N ALA A 137 9.52 27.17 -7.49
CA ALA A 137 8.12 27.49 -7.17
C ALA A 137 7.83 27.80 -5.69
N LEU A 138 8.85 27.67 -4.83
CA LEU A 138 8.81 27.88 -3.38
C LEU A 138 9.60 29.14 -2.98
N SER A 139 10.25 29.83 -3.92
CA SER A 139 11.02 31.05 -3.66
C SER A 139 10.10 32.17 -3.20
N GLY A 140 10.37 32.73 -2.02
CA GLY A 140 9.61 33.85 -1.47
C GLY A 140 8.42 33.46 -0.59
N MET A 141 8.18 32.18 -0.31
CA MET A 141 7.22 31.78 0.72
C MET A 141 7.80 32.03 2.12
N PRO A 142 7.19 32.91 2.94
CA PRO A 142 7.60 33.07 4.33
C PRO A 142 7.12 31.87 5.15
N GLY A 143 8.05 31.03 5.61
CA GLY A 143 7.76 29.97 6.59
C GLY A 143 8.13 28.56 6.15
N ASN A 144 7.65 27.59 6.92
CA ASN A 144 8.02 26.17 6.79
C ASN A 144 7.14 25.48 5.74
N ILE A 145 7.73 24.64 4.89
CA ILE A 145 7.01 23.95 3.82
C ILE A 145 6.45 22.63 4.35
N PRO A 146 5.14 22.36 4.21
CA PRO A 146 4.58 21.07 4.54
C PRO A 146 4.98 20.02 3.50
N VAL A 147 5.50 18.91 3.97
CA VAL A 147 5.73 17.67 3.22
C VAL A 147 4.76 16.63 3.74
N ILE A 148 3.88 16.16 2.87
CA ILE A 148 2.90 15.14 3.21
C ILE A 148 3.43 13.76 2.82
N THR A 149 3.39 12.86 3.79
CA THR A 149 3.66 11.43 3.63
C THR A 149 2.34 10.69 3.70
N VAL A 150 2.01 9.99 2.62
CA VAL A 150 0.87 9.08 2.53
C VAL A 150 1.43 7.66 2.67
N ALA A 151 1.03 6.97 3.73
CA ALA A 151 1.40 5.58 3.98
C ALA A 151 0.14 4.70 3.98
N ALA A 152 0.24 3.51 3.41
CA ALA A 152 -0.80 2.50 3.44
C ALA A 152 -0.22 1.21 4.00
N ASN A 153 -0.96 0.62 4.94
CA ASN A 153 -0.62 -0.67 5.52
C ASN A 153 -1.80 -1.62 5.30
N VAL A 154 -1.77 -2.39 4.21
CA VAL A 154 -2.91 -3.19 3.75
C VAL A 154 -2.70 -4.65 4.12
N ARG A 155 -3.72 -5.30 4.68
CA ARG A 155 -3.68 -6.75 4.93
C ARG A 155 -3.76 -7.49 3.60
N TYR A 156 -2.84 -8.43 3.38
CA TYR A 156 -2.85 -9.29 2.19
C TYR A 156 -3.52 -10.63 2.51
N PRO A 157 -4.71 -10.92 1.94
CA PRO A 157 -5.32 -12.24 2.05
C PRO A 157 -4.63 -13.21 1.09
N SER A 158 -3.93 -14.21 1.63
CA SER A 158 -3.25 -15.20 0.81
C SER A 158 -4.26 -16.14 0.13
N VAL A 159 -4.05 -16.46 -1.14
CA VAL A 159 -4.95 -17.35 -1.91
C VAL A 159 -4.83 -18.78 -1.40
N LEU A 160 -3.64 -19.18 -0.94
CA LEU A 160 -3.39 -20.50 -0.35
C LEU A 160 -4.23 -20.75 0.91
N THR A 161 -4.64 -19.69 1.62
CA THR A 161 -5.54 -19.83 2.78
C THR A 161 -6.93 -20.30 2.40
N GLN A 162 -7.39 -20.00 1.18
CA GLN A 162 -8.68 -20.49 0.67
C GLN A 162 -8.64 -21.99 0.34
N VAL A 163 -7.45 -22.55 0.14
CA VAL A 163 -7.21 -23.98 -0.17
C VAL A 163 -6.85 -24.78 1.08
N GLY A 164 -6.87 -24.16 2.27
CA GLY A 164 -6.66 -24.83 3.56
C GLY A 164 -5.24 -24.79 4.10
N PHE A 165 -4.32 -24.04 3.47
CA PHE A 165 -3.00 -23.79 4.04
C PHE A 165 -3.06 -22.72 5.14
N ALA A 166 -2.16 -22.82 6.13
CA ALA A 166 -2.11 -21.88 7.25
C ALA A 166 -1.89 -20.43 6.78
N SER A 167 -2.65 -19.48 7.35
CA SER A 167 -2.54 -18.07 6.99
C SER A 167 -1.30 -17.43 7.60
N ALA A 168 -0.42 -16.90 6.74
CA ALA A 168 0.56 -15.91 7.16
C ALA A 168 -0.11 -14.53 7.27
N ASN A 169 0.17 -13.78 8.35
CA ASN A 169 -0.29 -12.40 8.53
C ASN A 169 0.56 -11.43 7.68
N LEU A 170 0.49 -11.60 6.35
CA LEU A 170 1.22 -10.77 5.39
C LEU A 170 0.54 -9.42 5.23
N ARG A 171 1.36 -8.38 5.11
CA ARG A 171 0.91 -7.00 4.97
C ARG A 171 1.71 -6.30 3.86
N LEU A 172 1.03 -5.47 3.10
CA LEU A 172 1.56 -4.64 2.04
C LEU A 172 1.78 -3.25 2.63
N ASN A 173 3.04 -2.84 2.74
CA ASN A 173 3.42 -1.60 3.38
C ASN A 173 4.10 -0.70 2.35
N SER A 174 3.43 0.38 1.99
CA SER A 174 4.00 1.35 1.07
C SER A 174 3.79 2.77 1.57
N GLN A 175 4.74 3.64 1.25
CA GLN A 175 4.67 5.06 1.58
C GLN A 175 5.22 5.91 0.44
N SER A 176 4.63 7.09 0.27
CA SER A 176 5.12 8.10 -0.66
C SER A 176 5.02 9.47 -0.01
N GLN A 177 6.06 10.28 -0.21
CA GLN A 177 6.14 11.64 0.29
C GLN A 177 6.17 12.64 -0.86
N ALA A 178 5.52 13.78 -0.70
CA ALA A 178 5.55 14.87 -1.65
C ALA A 178 5.51 16.23 -0.91
N PRO A 179 6.32 17.21 -1.32
CA PRO A 179 6.18 18.58 -0.83
C PRO A 179 4.87 19.17 -1.34
N VAL A 180 4.17 19.92 -0.48
CA VAL A 180 2.96 20.64 -0.87
C VAL A 180 3.35 21.86 -1.68
N MET A 181 2.83 21.95 -2.90
CA MET A 181 3.15 23.01 -3.85
C MET A 181 2.04 24.06 -3.92
N GLY A 182 0.81 23.72 -3.49
CA GLY A 182 -0.34 24.64 -3.47
C GLY A 182 -0.64 25.24 -4.84
N LEU A 183 -1.54 24.61 -5.60
CA LEU A 183 -2.09 25.21 -6.81
C LEU A 183 -3.40 25.94 -6.51
#